data_AF-E6KQG1-F1
#
_entry.id   AF-E6KQG1-F1
#
_cell.length_a   1.000
_cell.length_b   1.000
_cell.length_c   1.000
_cell.angle_alpha   90.00
_cell.angle_beta   90.00
_cell.angle_gamma   90.00
#
_symmetry.space_group_name_H-M   'P 1'
#
loop_
_entity.id
_entity.type
_entity.pdbx_description
1 polymer ?
#
loop_
_entity_poly.entity_id
_entity_poly.type
_entity_poly.pdbx_seq_one_letter_code
_entity_poly.pdbx_strand_id
1 'polypeptide(L)'
;MQARTHWWKKFEDKHRTVAQFIVFFILSNGITVLQLVLMPAFKAAFAHTGLVDTALQFLPVGFSHGHTVYLFDYPSGALAAGGGGGVAYFLAVEITLLIAQVINFFAQRSVTFRSNSSVLVAAFWYAIAYVLITVAAAALQVLYKDPIYAWSIDVLGAGGETVADVITMIINAAVSFWVFFPIFKVIFKQKPEEDAQVGGGQ
;
A
#
# COMPACT_ATOMS: atom_id res chain seq x y z
N MET A 1 5.47 -22.36 27.52
CA MET A 1 5.87 -21.64 26.28
C MET A 1 7.03 -22.30 25.51
N GLN A 2 7.89 -23.12 26.12
CA GLN A 2 9.07 -23.72 25.47
C GLN A 2 8.80 -24.86 24.46
N ALA A 3 7.71 -25.61 24.61
CA ALA A 3 7.39 -26.71 23.68
C ALA A 3 7.00 -26.21 22.27
N ARG A 4 6.33 -25.04 22.18
CA ARG A 4 5.91 -24.44 20.90
C ARG A 4 7.10 -23.92 20.09
N THR A 5 8.11 -23.35 20.73
CA THR A 5 9.32 -22.87 20.06
C THR A 5 10.23 -24.01 19.59
N HIS A 6 10.28 -25.14 20.32
CA HIS A 6 11.04 -26.32 19.91
C HIS A 6 10.41 -27.07 18.72
N TRP A 7 9.08 -27.19 18.71
CA TRP A 7 8.35 -27.77 17.59
C TRP A 7 8.46 -26.90 16.34
N TRP A 8 8.34 -25.57 16.50
CA TRP A 8 8.52 -24.62 15.41
C TRP A 8 9.92 -24.69 14.80
N LYS A 9 10.98 -24.73 15.63
CA LYS A 9 12.36 -24.87 15.12
C LYS A 9 12.57 -26.16 14.31
N LYS A 10 12.08 -27.31 14.80
CA LYS A 10 12.16 -28.58 14.06
C LYS A 10 11.36 -28.55 12.75
N PHE A 11 10.25 -27.81 12.71
CA PHE A 11 9.44 -27.63 11.50
C PHE A 11 10.10 -26.68 10.49
N GLU A 12 10.67 -25.57 10.96
CA GLU A 12 11.43 -24.60 10.15
C GLU A 12 12.65 -25.27 9.50
N ASP A 13 13.36 -26.12 10.24
CA ASP A 13 14.53 -26.85 9.72
C ASP A 13 14.16 -27.87 8.64
N LYS A 14 13.00 -28.53 8.76
CA LYS A 14 12.55 -29.57 7.82
C LYS A 14 11.81 -29.01 6.59
N HIS A 15 11.13 -27.87 6.75
CA HIS A 15 10.30 -27.26 5.71
C HIS A 15 10.49 -25.73 5.65
N ARG A 16 11.73 -25.29 5.42
CA ARG A 16 12.13 -23.86 5.40
C ARG A 16 11.21 -22.98 4.54
N THR A 17 10.88 -23.42 3.33
CA THR A 17 9.99 -22.69 2.42
C THR A 17 8.57 -22.56 2.97
N VAL A 18 8.03 -23.62 3.59
CA VAL A 18 6.67 -23.61 4.15
C VAL A 18 6.63 -22.75 5.42
N ALA A 19 7.66 -22.79 6.26
CA ALA A 19 7.77 -21.94 7.42
C ALA A 19 7.86 -20.45 7.03
N GLN A 20 8.67 -20.11 6.02
CA GLN A 20 8.72 -18.75 5.47
C GLN A 20 7.37 -18.31 4.91
N PHE A 21 6.67 -19.19 4.18
CA PHE A 21 5.33 -18.92 3.68
C PHE A 21 4.32 -18.66 4.81
N ILE A 22 4.31 -19.49 5.86
CA ILE A 22 3.40 -19.31 7.00
C ILE A 22 3.67 -17.99 7.72
N VAL A 23 4.94 -17.63 7.95
CA VAL A 23 5.31 -16.35 8.56
C VAL A 23 4.89 -15.19 7.67
N PHE A 24 5.17 -15.27 6.38
CA PHE A 24 4.72 -14.27 5.39
C PHE A 24 3.20 -14.12 5.39
N PHE A 25 2.47 -15.25 5.40
CA PHE A 25 1.02 -15.26 5.41
C PHE A 25 0.46 -14.60 6.68
N ILE A 26 0.96 -14.97 7.86
CA ILE A 26 0.51 -14.39 9.14
C ILE A 26 0.82 -12.88 9.18
N LEU A 27 2.01 -12.48 8.75
CA LEU A 27 2.40 -11.07 8.72
C LEU A 27 1.55 -10.28 7.72
N SER A 28 1.33 -10.79 6.51
CA SER A 28 0.52 -10.12 5.48
C SER A 28 -0.94 -9.96 5.93
N ASN A 29 -1.54 -10.99 6.52
CA ASN A 29 -2.90 -10.90 7.06
C ASN A 29 -2.96 -9.98 8.28
N GLY A 30 -1.96 -10.04 9.17
CA GLY A 30 -1.85 -9.16 10.33
C GLY A 30 -1.78 -7.69 9.95
N ILE A 31 -1.02 -7.35 8.90
CA ILE A 31 -0.93 -5.99 8.37
C ILE A 31 -2.26 -5.55 7.76
N THR A 32 -2.94 -6.44 7.03
CA THR A 32 -4.26 -6.13 6.45
C THR A 32 -5.27 -5.84 7.55
N VAL A 33 -5.34 -6.68 8.59
CA VAL A 33 -6.20 -6.44 9.76
C VAL A 33 -5.82 -5.15 10.47
N LEU A 34 -4.53 -4.88 10.63
CA LEU A 34 -4.06 -3.65 11.23
C LEU A 34 -4.53 -2.42 10.43
N GLN A 35 -4.42 -2.43 9.10
CA GLN A 35 -4.91 -1.34 8.25
C GLN A 35 -6.42 -1.15 8.40
N LEU A 36 -7.19 -2.24 8.46
CA LEU A 36 -8.65 -2.20 8.66
C LEU A 36 -9.03 -1.57 10.01
N VAL A 37 -8.18 -1.67 11.04
CA VAL A 37 -8.41 -1.06 12.35
C VAL A 37 -7.88 0.38 12.41
N LEU A 38 -6.69 0.63 11.87
CA LEU A 38 -6.02 1.93 11.92
C LEU A 38 -6.78 2.99 11.13
N MET A 39 -7.32 2.64 9.96
CA MET A 39 -8.07 3.59 9.13
C MET A 39 -9.27 4.20 9.88
N PRO A 40 -10.23 3.42 10.43
CA PRO A 40 -11.31 3.97 11.25
C PRO A 40 -10.79 4.68 12.50
N ALA A 41 -9.75 4.15 13.16
CA ALA A 41 -9.20 4.74 14.38
C ALA A 41 -8.63 6.14 14.14
N PHE A 42 -7.83 6.33 13.09
CA PHE A 42 -7.29 7.64 12.74
C PHE A 42 -8.37 8.59 12.21
N LYS A 43 -9.33 8.09 11.42
CA LYS A 43 -10.50 8.90 11.03
C LYS A 43 -11.24 9.42 12.26
N ALA A 44 -11.51 8.57 13.25
CA ALA A 44 -12.17 8.97 14.49
C ALA A 44 -11.31 9.94 15.32
N ALA A 45 -10.00 9.70 15.41
CA ALA A 45 -9.07 10.58 16.11
C ALA A 45 -9.03 11.99 15.48
N PHE A 46 -9.04 12.08 14.14
CA PHE A 46 -9.02 13.36 13.44
C PHE A 46 -10.40 13.98 13.22
N ALA A 47 -11.50 13.23 13.37
CA ALA A 47 -12.87 13.72 13.18
C ALA A 47 -13.23 14.92 14.08
N HIS A 48 -12.59 15.03 15.24
CA HIS A 48 -12.79 16.12 16.19
C HIS A 48 -11.81 17.28 16.02
N THR A 49 -10.96 17.23 15.00
CA THR A 49 -9.94 18.26 14.74
C THR A 49 -10.36 19.14 13.57
N GLY A 50 -9.92 20.41 13.54
CA GLY A 50 -10.14 21.31 12.41
C GLY A 50 -9.49 20.87 11.09
N LEU A 51 -8.76 19.74 11.10
CA LEU A 51 -8.19 19.12 9.91
C LEU A 51 -9.28 18.58 8.97
N VAL A 52 -10.48 18.26 9.47
CA VAL A 52 -11.63 17.85 8.65
C VAL A 52 -12.10 19.00 7.77
N ASP A 53 -12.07 20.22 8.31
CA ASP A 53 -12.54 21.43 7.61
C ASP A 53 -11.45 22.09 6.78
N THR A 54 -10.21 21.57 6.84
CA THR A 54 -9.10 22.04 6.02
C THR A 54 -9.03 21.20 4.76
N ALA A 55 -9.25 21.82 3.60
CA ALA A 55 -9.10 21.14 2.32
C ALA A 55 -7.62 20.87 2.01
N LEU A 56 -7.31 19.67 1.51
CA LEU A 56 -5.99 19.32 0.98
C LEU A 56 -6.13 19.01 -0.50
N GLN A 57 -5.95 20.04 -1.32
CA GLN A 57 -5.98 19.94 -2.76
C GLN A 57 -4.58 20.21 -3.29
N PHE A 58 -3.85 19.15 -3.62
CA PHE A 58 -2.43 19.24 -3.99
C PHE A 58 -2.19 18.79 -5.43
N LEU A 59 -1.34 19.56 -6.11
CA LEU A 59 -0.89 19.37 -7.49
C LEU A 59 -2.05 19.35 -8.51
N PRO A 60 -2.44 20.51 -9.08
CA PRO A 60 -3.48 20.56 -10.10
C PRO A 60 -3.00 19.84 -11.37
N VAL A 61 -3.74 18.82 -11.80
CA VAL A 61 -3.38 17.97 -12.96
C VAL A 61 -4.27 18.22 -14.17
N GLY A 62 -5.36 18.98 -14.02
CA GLY A 62 -6.23 19.33 -15.12
C GLY A 62 -7.43 20.15 -14.71
N PHE A 63 -8.32 20.38 -15.66
CA PHE A 63 -9.58 21.07 -15.46
C PHE A 63 -10.68 20.24 -16.13
N SER A 64 -11.67 19.81 -15.35
CA SER A 64 -12.77 18.95 -15.82
C SER A 64 -14.09 19.47 -15.26
N HIS A 65 -15.11 19.57 -16.10
CA HIS A 65 -16.47 20.00 -15.72
C HIS A 65 -16.55 21.31 -14.91
N GLY A 66 -15.67 22.28 -15.16
CA GLY A 66 -15.68 23.57 -14.45
C GLY A 66 -14.91 23.58 -13.12
N HIS A 67 -14.29 22.46 -12.75
CA HIS A 67 -13.51 22.32 -11.52
C HIS A 67 -12.05 21.91 -11.83
N THR A 68 -11.12 22.44 -11.03
CA THR A 68 -9.72 22.01 -11.08
C THR A 68 -9.61 20.61 -10.51
N VAL A 69 -9.06 19.70 -11.29
CA VAL A 69 -8.79 18.33 -10.86
C VAL A 69 -7.43 18.30 -10.20
N TYR A 70 -7.38 17.87 -8.94
CA TYR A 70 -6.15 17.76 -8.16
C TYR A 70 -5.68 16.30 -8.11
N LEU A 71 -4.37 16.10 -8.10
CA LEU A 71 -3.77 14.78 -7.90
C LEU A 71 -4.21 14.16 -6.58
N PHE A 72 -4.14 14.97 -5.52
CA PHE A 72 -4.74 14.67 -4.23
C PHE A 72 -5.90 15.62 -4.04
N ASP A 73 -7.12 15.12 -4.20
CA ASP A 73 -8.34 15.89 -4.03
C ASP A 73 -9.05 15.44 -2.76
N TYR A 74 -8.72 16.11 -1.65
CA TYR A 74 -9.41 15.95 -0.37
C TYR A 74 -10.12 17.26 0.01
N PRO A 75 -11.33 17.50 -0.54
CA PRO A 75 -12.16 18.64 -0.15
C PRO A 75 -12.44 18.67 1.35
N SER A 76 -12.70 19.86 1.89
CA SER A 76 -13.09 20.01 3.29
C SER A 76 -14.46 19.38 3.58
N GLY A 77 -14.70 19.13 4.87
CA GLY A 77 -15.97 18.64 5.39
C GLY A 77 -15.96 17.13 5.67
N ALA A 78 -16.78 16.71 6.63
CA ALA A 78 -16.83 15.32 7.05
C ALA A 78 -17.35 14.38 5.95
N LEU A 79 -16.71 13.22 5.78
CA LEU A 79 -17.15 12.18 4.83
C LEU A 79 -18.61 11.76 5.06
N ALA A 80 -19.04 11.71 6.32
CA ALA A 80 -20.42 11.36 6.69
C ALA A 80 -21.47 12.39 6.25
N ALA A 81 -21.04 13.63 5.96
CA ALA A 81 -21.90 14.71 5.49
C ALA A 81 -21.75 14.94 3.97
N GLY A 82 -21.09 14.03 3.25
CA GLY A 82 -20.79 14.19 1.81
C GLY A 82 -19.60 15.09 1.51
N GLY A 83 -18.80 15.47 2.52
CA GLY A 83 -17.54 16.20 2.33
C GLY A 83 -16.38 15.28 1.94
N GLY A 84 -15.23 15.86 1.57
CA GLY A 84 -14.05 15.12 1.11
C GLY A 84 -13.14 14.57 2.23
N GLY A 85 -13.47 14.84 3.49
CA GLY A 85 -12.71 14.42 4.67
C GLY A 85 -11.47 15.27 4.97
N GLY A 86 -11.11 16.22 4.10
CA GLY A 86 -10.02 17.18 4.30
C GLY A 86 -8.65 16.55 4.58
N VAL A 87 -7.77 17.35 5.18
CA VAL A 87 -6.45 16.94 5.67
C VAL A 87 -6.58 15.76 6.64
N ALA A 88 -7.65 15.69 7.43
CA ALA A 88 -7.91 14.59 8.36
C ALA A 88 -7.94 13.22 7.65
N TYR A 89 -8.65 13.13 6.53
CA TYR A 89 -8.76 11.87 5.79
C TYR A 89 -7.45 11.52 5.09
N PHE A 90 -6.78 12.50 4.48
CA PHE A 90 -5.46 12.30 3.88
C PHE A 90 -4.45 11.75 4.91
N LEU A 91 -4.33 12.39 6.08
CA LEU A 91 -3.41 11.96 7.12
C LEU A 91 -3.77 10.58 7.67
N ALA A 92 -5.06 10.27 7.83
CA ALA A 92 -5.48 8.94 8.25
C ALA A 92 -5.03 7.84 7.27
N VAL A 93 -5.15 8.10 5.96
CA VAL A 93 -4.69 7.17 4.91
C VAL A 93 -3.17 7.05 4.94
N GLU A 94 -2.45 8.18 4.86
CA GLU A 94 -0.99 8.19 4.77
C GLU A 94 -0.29 7.60 6.01
N ILE A 95 -0.78 7.91 7.22
CA ILE A 95 -0.21 7.34 8.44
C ILE A 95 -0.47 5.84 8.52
N THR A 96 -1.67 5.38 8.13
CA THR A 96 -2.01 3.96 8.09
C THR A 96 -1.11 3.20 7.11
N LEU A 97 -0.95 3.75 5.90
CA LEU A 97 -0.10 3.17 4.88
C LEU A 97 1.37 3.19 5.31
N LEU A 98 1.86 4.29 5.89
CA LEU A 98 3.24 4.38 6.40
C LEU A 98 3.53 3.31 7.45
N ILE A 99 2.64 3.12 8.43
CA ILE A 99 2.78 2.06 9.44
C ILE A 99 2.83 0.68 8.77
N ALA A 100 1.93 0.42 7.82
CA ALA A 100 1.91 -0.84 7.08
C ALA A 100 3.21 -1.08 6.30
N GLN A 101 3.76 -0.04 5.66
CA GLN A 101 5.03 -0.13 4.94
C GLN A 101 6.21 -0.40 5.86
N VAL A 102 6.26 0.24 7.02
CA VAL A 102 7.31 0.00 8.03
C VAL A 102 7.27 -1.47 8.47
N ILE A 103 6.09 -2.00 8.79
CA ILE A 103 5.94 -3.40 9.19
C ILE A 103 6.30 -4.34 8.04
N ASN A 104 5.84 -4.05 6.82
CA ASN A 104 6.18 -4.82 5.63
C ASN A 104 7.69 -4.87 5.40
N PHE A 105 8.40 -3.75 5.57
CA PHE A 105 9.85 -3.69 5.43
C PHE A 105 10.55 -4.63 6.43
N PHE A 106 10.18 -4.57 7.71
CA PHE A 106 10.76 -5.46 8.73
C PHE A 106 10.37 -6.93 8.53
N ALA A 107 9.12 -7.19 8.14
CA ALA A 107 8.62 -8.52 7.81
C ALA A 107 9.42 -9.14 6.65
N GLN A 108 9.51 -8.44 5.52
CA GLN A 108 10.25 -8.88 4.34
C GLN A 108 11.74 -9.08 4.66
N ARG A 109 12.34 -8.21 5.47
CA ARG A 109 13.74 -8.33 5.88
C ARG A 109 13.98 -9.56 6.77
N SER A 110 13.14 -9.80 7.78
CA SER A 110 13.30 -10.92 8.72
C SER A 110 13.16 -12.31 8.07
N VAL A 111 12.34 -12.41 7.02
CA VAL A 111 12.10 -13.67 6.29
C VAL A 111 13.12 -13.89 5.16
N THR A 112 13.59 -12.80 4.52
CA THR A 112 14.38 -12.88 3.27
C THR A 112 15.86 -12.56 3.44
N PHE A 113 16.26 -11.66 4.34
CA PHE A 113 17.65 -11.22 4.48
C PHE A 113 18.26 -11.66 5.81
N ARG A 114 18.69 -12.92 5.86
CA ARG A 114 19.57 -13.44 6.94
C ARG A 114 21.05 -13.02 6.78
N SER A 115 21.44 -12.06 5.92
CA SER A 115 22.80 -11.48 5.95
C SER A 115 22.94 -10.09 5.30
N ASN A 116 23.75 -9.24 5.96
CA ASN A 116 24.76 -8.28 5.45
C ASN A 116 24.50 -7.32 4.26
N SER A 117 23.33 -6.70 4.11
CA SER A 117 23.21 -5.46 3.33
C SER A 117 22.87 -4.25 4.23
N SER A 118 23.36 -3.06 3.87
CA SER A 118 23.21 -1.84 4.67
C SER A 118 21.74 -1.44 4.78
N VAL A 119 21.16 -1.66 5.97
CA VAL A 119 19.76 -1.41 6.34
C VAL A 119 19.24 -0.06 5.84
N LEU A 120 20.07 0.97 5.98
CA LEU A 120 19.73 2.34 5.62
C LEU A 120 19.51 2.53 4.12
N VAL A 121 20.32 1.88 3.28
CA VAL A 121 20.20 2.01 1.82
C VAL A 121 18.94 1.30 1.33
N ALA A 122 18.64 0.11 1.85
CA ALA A 122 17.41 -0.60 1.53
C ALA A 122 16.16 0.16 2.01
N ALA A 123 16.18 0.69 3.24
CA ALA A 123 15.09 1.50 3.77
C ALA A 123 14.87 2.79 2.97
N PHE A 124 15.95 3.47 2.57
CA PHE A 124 15.89 4.69 1.76
C PHE A 124 15.24 4.43 0.40
N TRP A 125 15.68 3.40 -0.31
CA TRP A 125 15.10 3.03 -1.59
C TRP A 125 13.65 2.53 -1.47
N TYR A 126 13.32 1.82 -0.39
CA TYR A 126 11.94 1.40 -0.12
C TYR A 126 11.03 2.59 0.15
N ALA A 127 11.50 3.60 0.90
CA ALA A 127 10.76 4.83 1.14
C ALA A 127 10.55 5.64 -0.14
N ILE A 128 11.57 5.77 -0.99
CA ILE A 128 11.45 6.42 -2.31
C ILE A 128 10.45 5.66 -3.18
N ALA A 129 10.54 4.34 -3.23
CA ALA A 129 9.59 3.51 -3.97
C ALA A 129 8.18 3.81 -3.50
N TYR A 130 7.92 3.75 -2.19
CA TYR A 130 6.62 4.01 -1.60
C TYR A 130 6.06 5.39 -2.01
N VAL A 131 6.85 6.46 -1.91
CA VAL A 131 6.39 7.80 -2.29
C VAL A 131 6.05 7.88 -3.78
N LEU A 132 6.93 7.38 -4.65
CA LEU A 132 6.70 7.39 -6.10
C LEU A 132 5.46 6.58 -6.49
N ILE A 133 5.28 5.44 -5.84
CA ILE A 133 4.12 4.56 -5.96
C ILE A 133 2.84 5.30 -5.60
N THR A 134 2.80 5.94 -4.42
CA THR A 134 1.61 6.59 -3.91
C THR A 134 1.19 7.73 -4.83
N VAL A 135 2.17 8.51 -5.31
CA VAL A 135 1.95 9.59 -6.28
C VAL A 135 1.45 9.05 -7.63
N ALA A 136 2.07 7.98 -8.16
CA ALA A 136 1.66 7.40 -9.44
C ALA A 136 0.25 6.77 -9.37
N ALA A 137 -0.06 6.08 -8.27
CA ALA A 137 -1.39 5.49 -8.05
C ALA A 137 -2.46 6.58 -7.94
N ALA A 138 -2.19 7.66 -7.20
CA ALA A 138 -3.08 8.82 -7.12
C ALA A 138 -3.29 9.45 -8.52
N ALA A 139 -2.23 9.62 -9.30
CA ALA A 139 -2.30 10.22 -10.64
C ALA A 139 -3.17 9.39 -11.58
N LEU A 140 -3.03 8.07 -11.52
CA LEU A 140 -3.82 7.18 -12.35
C LEU A 140 -5.27 7.14 -11.91
N GLN A 141 -5.55 7.12 -10.59
CA GLN A 141 -6.92 7.18 -10.08
C GLN A 141 -7.66 8.41 -10.59
N VAL A 142 -7.01 9.56 -10.65
CA VAL A 142 -7.61 10.78 -11.20
C VAL A 142 -8.04 10.63 -12.67
N LEU A 143 -7.32 9.85 -13.48
CA LEU A 143 -7.63 9.69 -14.90
C LEU A 143 -8.83 8.78 -15.16
N TYR A 144 -8.97 7.69 -14.39
CA TYR A 144 -9.96 6.66 -14.69
C TYR A 144 -11.15 6.63 -13.73
N LYS A 145 -11.04 7.15 -12.51
CA LYS A 145 -12.09 6.97 -11.50
C LYS A 145 -13.37 7.67 -11.91
N ASP A 146 -13.33 8.98 -12.14
CA ASP A 146 -14.50 9.77 -12.52
C ASP A 146 -15.25 9.24 -13.76
N PRO A 147 -14.59 8.96 -14.91
CA PRO A 147 -15.30 8.46 -16.09
C PRO A 147 -15.91 7.06 -15.88
N ILE A 148 -15.27 6.21 -15.07
CA ILE A 148 -15.79 4.87 -14.76
C ILE A 148 -17.02 4.95 -13.85
N TYR A 149 -16.99 5.80 -12.82
CA TYR A 149 -18.16 6.00 -11.95
C TYR A 149 -19.32 6.63 -12.72
N ALA A 150 -19.05 7.66 -13.53
CA ALA A 150 -20.06 8.30 -14.36
C ALA A 150 -20.73 7.29 -15.32
N TRP A 151 -19.93 6.50 -16.05
CA TRP A 151 -20.44 5.48 -16.95
C TRP A 151 -21.20 4.38 -16.21
N SER A 152 -20.68 3.89 -15.08
CA SER A 152 -21.30 2.78 -14.34
C SER A 152 -22.63 3.19 -13.72
N ILE A 153 -22.73 4.41 -13.18
CA ILE A 153 -23.98 4.95 -12.62
C ILE A 153 -25.00 5.22 -13.72
N ASP A 154 -24.58 5.75 -14.86
CA ASP A 154 -25.46 5.99 -16.02
C ASP A 154 -26.07 4.68 -16.57
N VAL A 155 -25.27 3.62 -16.65
CA VAL A 155 -25.69 2.33 -17.22
C VAL A 155 -26.49 1.47 -16.24
N LEU A 156 -26.11 1.45 -14.95
CA LEU A 156 -26.60 0.48 -13.96
C LEU A 156 -27.46 1.10 -12.85
N GLY A 157 -27.62 2.43 -12.82
CA GLY A 157 -28.37 3.14 -11.78
C GLY A 157 -27.84 2.83 -10.38
N ALA A 158 -28.72 2.40 -9.47
CA ALA A 158 -28.40 2.16 -8.06
C ALA A 158 -27.31 1.08 -7.83
N GLY A 159 -27.03 0.21 -8.80
CA GLY A 159 -25.94 -0.78 -8.72
C GLY A 159 -24.60 -0.29 -9.30
N GLY A 160 -24.58 0.89 -9.92
CA GLY A 160 -23.42 1.41 -10.65
C GLY A 160 -22.23 1.71 -9.77
N GLU A 161 -22.44 2.20 -8.54
CA GLU A 161 -21.35 2.49 -7.59
C GLU A 161 -20.58 1.23 -7.22
N THR A 162 -21.27 0.14 -6.86
CA THR A 162 -20.61 -1.12 -6.51
C THR A 162 -19.85 -1.71 -7.69
N VAL A 163 -20.38 -1.61 -8.90
CA VAL A 163 -19.68 -2.09 -10.11
C VAL A 163 -18.47 -1.20 -10.41
N ALA A 164 -18.58 0.11 -10.25
CA ALA A 164 -17.46 1.03 -10.37
C ALA A 164 -16.35 0.74 -9.34
N ASP A 165 -16.71 0.45 -8.09
CA ASP A 165 -15.76 0.03 -7.06
C ASP A 165 -14.99 -1.24 -7.47
N VAL A 166 -15.70 -2.25 -7.98
CA VAL A 166 -15.06 -3.49 -8.44
C VAL A 166 -14.13 -3.24 -9.63
N ILE A 167 -14.58 -2.49 -10.64
CA ILE A 167 -13.78 -2.17 -11.82
C ILE A 167 -12.54 -1.36 -11.42
N THR A 168 -12.71 -0.33 -10.60
CA THR A 168 -11.59 0.50 -10.14
C THR A 168 -10.63 -0.29 -9.26
N MET A 169 -11.10 -1.24 -8.45
CA MET A 169 -10.23 -2.14 -7.70
C MET A 169 -9.38 -3.03 -8.64
N ILE A 170 -9.98 -3.59 -9.70
CA ILE A 170 -9.26 -4.42 -10.68
C ILE A 170 -8.22 -3.58 -11.44
N ILE A 171 -8.60 -2.39 -11.90
CA ILE A 171 -7.67 -1.46 -12.57
C ILE A 171 -6.56 -1.06 -11.61
N ASN A 172 -6.89 -0.71 -10.37
CA ASN A 172 -5.90 -0.36 -9.36
C ASN A 172 -4.91 -1.51 -9.13
N ALA A 173 -5.37 -2.77 -9.09
CA ALA A 173 -4.50 -3.95 -8.98
C ALA A 173 -3.62 -4.17 -10.23
N ALA A 174 -4.16 -3.99 -11.43
CA ALA A 174 -3.42 -4.12 -12.68
C ALA A 174 -2.36 -3.00 -12.85
N VAL A 175 -2.77 -1.75 -12.64
CA VAL A 175 -1.90 -0.57 -12.63
C VAL A 175 -0.79 -0.72 -11.61
N SER A 176 -1.16 -1.10 -10.39
CA SER A 176 -0.24 -1.49 -9.33
C SER A 176 0.80 -2.43 -9.90
N PHE A 177 0.42 -3.58 -10.45
CA PHE A 177 1.37 -4.53 -11.03
C PHE A 177 2.32 -3.89 -12.06
N TRP A 178 1.80 -3.11 -13.02
CA TRP A 178 2.58 -2.52 -14.11
C TRP A 178 3.46 -1.33 -13.71
N VAL A 179 3.09 -0.57 -12.67
CA VAL A 179 3.90 0.54 -12.12
C VAL A 179 4.89 -0.01 -11.10
N PHE A 180 4.44 -0.96 -10.25
CA PHE A 180 5.27 -1.62 -9.25
C PHE A 180 6.41 -2.42 -9.89
N PHE A 181 6.14 -3.14 -10.99
CA PHE A 181 7.12 -4.05 -11.57
C PHE A 181 8.40 -3.35 -12.09
N PRO A 182 8.34 -2.27 -12.89
CA PRO A 182 9.52 -1.53 -13.33
C PRO A 182 10.25 -0.86 -12.18
N ILE A 183 9.52 -0.24 -11.23
CA ILE A 183 10.13 0.42 -10.06
C ILE A 183 10.88 -0.59 -9.21
N PHE A 184 10.25 -1.73 -8.89
CA PHE A 184 10.92 -2.82 -8.18
C PHE A 184 12.08 -3.40 -8.98
N LYS A 185 11.99 -3.52 -10.30
CA LYS A 185 13.10 -3.99 -11.13
C LYS A 185 14.31 -3.03 -11.14
N VAL A 186 14.06 -1.71 -11.12
CA VAL A 186 15.11 -0.68 -11.09
C VAL A 186 15.73 -0.56 -9.69
N ILE A 187 14.90 -0.61 -8.64
CA ILE A 187 15.32 -0.46 -7.24
C ILE A 187 15.93 -1.74 -6.69
N PHE A 188 15.28 -2.88 -6.91
CA PHE A 188 15.79 -4.22 -6.60
C PHE A 188 16.52 -4.81 -7.81
N LYS A 189 17.35 -4.00 -8.49
CA LYS A 189 18.44 -4.56 -9.30
C LYS A 189 19.26 -5.41 -8.33
N GLN A 190 18.97 -6.71 -8.31
CA GLN A 190 19.72 -7.67 -7.52
C GLN A 190 21.18 -7.45 -7.89
N LYS A 191 22.03 -7.08 -6.93
CA LYS A 191 23.42 -7.51 -7.05
C LYS A 191 23.31 -9.04 -7.17
N PRO A 192 23.82 -9.65 -8.25
CA PRO A 192 23.92 -11.09 -8.30
C PRO A 192 24.57 -11.52 -6.98
N GLU A 193 23.97 -12.47 -6.27
CA GLU A 193 24.75 -13.25 -5.33
C GLU A 193 25.80 -13.95 -6.20
N GLU A 194 27.01 -13.38 -6.21
CA GLU A 194 28.21 -14.11 -6.61
C GLU A 194 28.34 -15.30 -5.66
N ASP A 195 27.96 -16.45 -6.19
CA ASP A 195 28.45 -17.79 -5.89
C ASP A 195 28.73 -18.12 -4.43
N ALA A 196 27.77 -18.79 -3.81
CA ALA A 196 28.08 -19.77 -2.77
C ALA A 196 27.22 -21.04 -2.96
N GLN A 197 27.52 -21.80 -4.02
CA GLN A 197 27.79 -23.26 -3.95
C GLN A 197 27.68 -23.93 -5.34
N VAL A 198 28.79 -23.96 -6.08
CA VAL A 198 29.20 -25.16 -6.82
C VAL A 198 30.68 -25.40 -6.54
N GLY A 199 31.00 -26.52 -5.90
CA GLY A 199 32.32 -27.14 -6.02
C GLY A 199 33.22 -27.10 -4.78
N GLY A 200 32.90 -27.89 -3.76
CA GLY A 200 33.96 -28.57 -3.03
C GLY A 200 34.47 -29.76 -3.85
N GLY A 201 35.78 -29.81 -4.10
CA GLY A 201 36.52 -31.04 -4.41
C GLY A 201 36.70 -31.39 -5.89
N GLN A 202 37.89 -31.09 -6.42
CA GLN A 202 38.92 -32.11 -6.69
C GLN A 202 40.29 -31.57 -6.28
#